data_AF-A0A257RT50-F1
#
_entry.id   AF-A0A257RT50-F1
#
_cell.length_a   1.000
_cell.length_b   1.000
_cell.length_c   1.000
_cell.angle_alpha   90.00
_cell.angle_beta   90.00
_cell.angle_gamma   90.00
#
_symmetry.space_group_name_H-M   'P 1'
#
loop_
_entity.id
_entity.type
_entity.pdbx_description
1 polymer ?
#
loop_
_entity_poly.entity_id
_entity_poly.type
_entity_poly.pdbx_seq_one_letter_code
_entity_poly.pdbx_strand_id
1 'polypeptide(L)' 'MSDKSFHAADAPAAHPGRSIVLIGLMGAGKSAVGRRLAARLQLPFHDSDAEIEAVSRKTVAEIFASE' A
#
# COMPACT_ATOMS: atom_id res chain seq x y z
N MET A 1 -8.70 -22.40 -21.58
CA MET A 1 -7.53 -21.80 -20.88
C MET A 1 -8.08 -20.71 -20.01
N SER A 2 -8.07 -20.93 -18.70
CA SER A 2 -8.95 -20.22 -17.75
C SER A 2 -8.57 -18.75 -17.60
N ASP A 3 -9.56 -17.93 -17.95
CA ASP A 3 -9.76 -16.57 -17.49
C ASP A 3 -9.79 -16.53 -15.95
N LYS A 4 -8.94 -15.70 -15.36
CA LYS A 4 -9.07 -15.15 -14.00
C LYS A 4 -8.49 -13.75 -14.00
N SER A 5 -9.10 -12.87 -14.78
CA SER A 5 -9.00 -11.43 -14.54
C SER A 5 -9.58 -11.11 -13.16
N PHE A 6 -8.72 -10.68 -12.23
CA PHE A 6 -9.19 -10.05 -11.00
C PHE A 6 -9.90 -8.75 -11.37
N HIS A 7 -11.23 -8.78 -11.38
CA HIS A 7 -12.06 -7.60 -11.51
C HIS A 7 -12.36 -7.07 -10.10
N ALA A 8 -11.61 -6.05 -9.67
CA ALA A 8 -11.96 -5.25 -8.50
C ALA A 8 -12.45 -3.89 -8.99
N ALA A 9 -13.78 -3.76 -8.99
CA ALA A 9 -14.65 -2.57 -9.05
C ALA A 9 -14.04 -1.24 -9.53
N ASP A 10 -14.70 -0.65 -10.54
CA ASP A 10 -14.58 0.75 -10.94
C ASP A 10 -14.64 1.71 -9.73
N ALA A 11 -13.47 2.18 -9.29
CA ALA A 11 -13.32 3.28 -8.34
C ALA A 11 -13.32 4.63 -9.10
N PRO A 12 -13.88 5.71 -8.53
CA PRO A 12 -13.93 7.02 -9.19
C PRO A 12 -12.52 7.49 -9.56
N ALA A 13 -12.40 8.03 -10.78
CA ALA A 13 -11.16 8.28 -11.51
C ALA A 13 -9.98 8.73 -10.64
N ALA A 14 -9.10 7.78 -10.30
CA ALA A 14 -7.78 8.06 -9.78
C ALA A 14 -7.03 8.97 -10.77
N HIS A 15 -6.35 10.00 -10.26
CA HIS A 15 -5.53 10.89 -11.06
C HIS A 15 -4.62 10.07 -11.99
N PRO A 16 -4.71 10.21 -13.32
CA PRO A 16 -4.16 9.25 -14.25
C PRO A 16 -2.62 9.25 -14.16
N GLY A 17 -2.08 8.23 -13.47
CA GLY A 17 -0.69 7.82 -13.56
C GLY A 17 0.27 8.29 -12.45
N ARG A 18 -0.19 8.85 -11.31
CA ARG A 18 0.74 9.24 -10.22
C ARG A 18 0.33 8.73 -8.85
N SER A 19 1.28 8.09 -8.17
CA SER A 19 1.14 7.65 -6.78
C SER A 19 1.49 8.77 -5.80
N ILE A 20 0.81 8.79 -4.65
CA ILE A 20 1.19 9.61 -3.50
C ILE A 20 1.94 8.72 -2.51
N VAL A 21 3.19 9.09 -2.19
CA VAL A 21 4.04 8.33 -1.26
C VAL A 21 4.29 9.17 -0.01
N LEU A 22 4.02 8.59 1.16
CA LEU A 22 4.27 9.23 2.46
C LEU A 22 5.61 8.74 3.02
N ILE A 23 6.55 9.65 3.25
CA ILE A 23 7.91 9.35 3.70
C ILE A 23 8.16 9.98 5.09
N GLY A 24 8.97 9.32 5.92
CA GLY A 24 9.34 9.80 7.26
C GLY A 24 9.72 8.65 8.20
N LEU A 25 10.18 8.99 9.41
CA LEU A 25 10.59 8.01 10.43
C LEU A 25 9.44 7.07 10.86
N MET A 26 9.79 5.94 11.46
CA MET A 26 8.81 5.05 12.11
C MET A 26 8.07 5.81 13.23
N GLY A 27 6.77 5.61 13.36
CA GLY A 27 5.94 6.32 14.34
C GLY A 27 5.53 7.75 13.95
N ALA A 28 6.02 8.32 12.83
CA ALA A 28 5.63 9.66 12.36
C ALA A 28 4.16 9.79 11.90
N GLY A 29 3.35 8.72 12.03
CA GLY A 29 1.93 8.74 11.70
C GLY A 29 1.58 8.54 10.22
N LYS A 30 2.53 8.09 9.39
CA LYS A 30 2.35 7.91 7.93
C LYS A 30 1.12 7.07 7.57
N SER A 31 0.96 5.88 8.17
CA SER A 31 -0.20 5.03 7.90
C SER A 31 -1.52 5.64 8.42
N ALA A 32 -1.49 6.41 9.51
CA ALA A 32 -2.67 7.10 10.03
C ALA A 32 -3.13 8.23 9.11
N VAL A 33 -2.19 9.06 8.63
CA VAL A 33 -2.47 10.13 7.66
C VAL A 33 -2.86 9.54 6.31
N GLY A 34 -2.15 8.52 5.83
CA GLY A 34 -2.39 7.87 4.54
C GLY A 34 -3.78 7.26 4.43
N ARG A 35 -4.26 6.56 5.46
CA ARG A 35 -5.64 6.03 5.49
C ARG A 35 -6.69 7.15 5.36
N ARG A 36 -6.50 8.26 6.08
CA ARG A 36 -7.42 9.42 6.02
C ARG A 36 -7.35 10.11 4.66
N LEU A 37 -6.16 10.24 4.09
CA LEU A 37 -5.94 10.85 2.78
C LEU A 37 -6.58 10.00 1.67
N ALA A 38 -6.34 8.69 1.67
CA ALA A 38 -6.92 7.74 0.73
C ALA A 38 -8.46 7.78 0.77
N ALA A 39 -9.05 7.78 1.96
CA ALA A 39 -10.50 7.91 2.11
C ALA A 39 -11.05 9.23 1.55
N ARG A 40 -10.34 10.36 1.77
CA ARG A 40 -10.74 11.68 1.25
C ARG A 40 -10.60 11.81 -0.26
N LEU A 41 -9.58 11.18 -0.84
CA LEU A 41 -9.30 11.23 -2.27
C LEU A 41 -9.96 10.09 -3.04
N GLN A 42 -10.67 9.18 -2.35
CA GLN A 42 -11.25 7.96 -2.92
C GLN A 42 -10.21 7.11 -3.67
N LEU A 43 -8.99 7.06 -3.13
CA LEU A 43 -7.88 6.27 -3.67
C LEU A 43 -7.68 4.99 -2.83
N PRO A 44 -7.11 3.93 -3.42
CA PRO A 44 -6.65 2.79 -2.65
C PRO A 44 -5.53 3.20 -1.68
N PHE A 45 -5.46 2.52 -0.54
CA PHE A 45 -4.39 2.67 0.44
C PHE A 45 -3.55 1.41 0.47
N HIS A 46 -2.23 1.59 0.33
CA HIS A 46 -1.23 0.53 0.36
C HIS A 46 -0.25 0.82 1.50
N ASP A 47 0.00 -0.18 2.36
CA ASP A 47 1.02 -0.11 3.41
C ASP A 47 2.22 -0.95 2.95
N SER A 48 3.34 -0.28 2.67
CA SER A 48 4.53 -0.92 2.08
C SER A 48 5.08 -2.05 2.93
N ASP A 49 5.07 -1.90 4.25
CA ASP A 49 5.59 -2.93 5.16
C ASP A 49 4.71 -4.19 5.04
N ALA A 50 3.38 -4.03 5.08
CA ALA A 50 2.46 -5.16 4.93
C ALA A 50 2.58 -5.87 3.57
N GLU A 51 2.80 -5.13 2.48
CA GLU A 51 3.00 -5.72 1.15
C GLU A 51 4.31 -6.50 1.05
N ILE A 52 5.40 -5.95 1.62
CA ILE A 52 6.69 -6.63 1.69
C ILE A 52 6.57 -7.93 2.47
N GLU A 53 5.88 -7.93 3.61
CA GLU A 53 5.70 -9.14 4.42
C GLU A 53 4.89 -10.22 3.68
N ALA A 54 3.82 -9.81 2.99
CA ALA A 54 2.98 -10.71 2.22
C ALA A 54 3.75 -11.42 1.09
N VAL A 55 4.65 -10.71 0.41
CA VAL A 55 5.43 -11.25 -0.71
C VAL A 55 6.64 -12.07 -0.22
N SER A 56 7.34 -11.58 0.81
CA SER A 56 8.58 -12.19 1.30
C SER A 56 8.36 -13.40 2.21
N ARG A 57 7.16 -13.57 2.78
CA ARG A 57 6.86 -14.53 3.85
C ARG A 57 7.79 -14.41 5.07
N LYS A 58 8.30 -13.19 5.30
CA LYS A 58 9.10 -12.78 6.44
C LYS A 58 8.54 -11.46 6.97
N THR A 59 8.64 -11.22 8.26
CA THR A 59 8.35 -9.91 8.83
C THR A 59 9.40 -8.90 8.38
N VAL A 60 9.07 -7.61 8.35
CA VAL A 60 10.04 -6.55 8.03
C VAL A 60 11.22 -6.59 9.01
N ALA A 61 10.96 -6.91 10.29
CA ALA A 61 11.99 -7.08 11.31
C ALA A 61 12.96 -8.23 10.99
N GLU A 62 12.45 -9.38 10.54
CA GLU A 62 13.30 -10.52 10.13
C GLU A 62 14.15 -10.21 8.90
N ILE A 63 13.59 -9.45 7.94
CA ILE A 63 14.33 -9.01 6.75
C ILE A 63 15.53 -8.14 7.16
N PHE A 64 15.30 -7.13 7.99
CA PHE A 64 16.37 -6.25 8.46
C PHE A 64 17.38 -6.94 9.38
N ALA A 65 16.98 -7.98 10.11
CA ALA A 65 17.90 -8.74 10.96
C ALA A 65 18.84 -9.67 10.17
N SER A 66 18.57 -9.92 8.90
CA SER A 66 19.37 -10.80 8.03
C SER A 66 20.39 -10.07 7.14
N GLU A 67 20.51 -8.75 7.29
CA GLU A 67 21.44 -7.88 6.55
C GLU A 67 22.55 -7.31 7.45
#